data_AF-A0A945YG92-F1
#
_entry.id   AF-A0A945YG92-F1
#
_cell.length_a   1.000
_cell.length_b   1.000
_cell.length_c   1.000
_cell.angle_alpha   90.00
_cell.angle_beta   90.00
_cell.angle_gamma   90.00
#
_symmetry.space_group_name_H-M   'P 1'
#
loop_
_entity.id
_entity.type
_entity.pdbx_description
1 polymer ?
#
loop_
_entity_poly.entity_id
_entity_poly.type
_entity_poly.pdbx_seq_one_letter_code
_entity_poly.pdbx_strand_id
1 'polypeptide(L)'
;MSSPRRTFCLSQSYAKEHCFTPSIMKVPRRPTAGFSLIELLTVIAILGILAAIIIPTVGKARETAQRAVDANNLRELGKAALIYAADNRDALPNPQQTSRQVSGSNERYWQWFGQLARYGGINDPTLLVSKLDTAVDQTALPLLVLDPAVSTPPTLETEFTSLGTTSFNVVAGLRLSDKATTPLAFTRGLSTDGTWSEAGASEDDPNRGVYGETGGHIVFLGGNVEFYSSIENSLISNTGRPTSNLRQAVPNRTNGTGAVQILGQDSSNGVASSNGTNALAGP
;
A
#
# COMPACT_ATOMS: atom_id res chain seq x y z
N MET A 1 -45.01 41.13 -3.79
CA MET A 1 -45.71 41.96 -2.77
C MET A 1 -44.62 42.54 -1.86
N SER A 2 -44.14 43.76 -2.15
CA SER A 2 -44.53 45.02 -1.47
C SER A 2 -44.41 44.88 0.06
N SER A 3 -43.51 45.56 0.76
CA SER A 3 -43.52 47.01 1.04
C SER A 3 -42.28 47.35 1.94
N PRO A 4 -42.02 48.60 2.39
CA PRO A 4 -41.01 49.45 1.77
C PRO A 4 -39.97 50.02 2.76
N ARG A 5 -38.91 50.60 2.20
CA ARG A 5 -37.95 51.47 2.90
C ARG A 5 -38.66 52.74 3.36
N ARG A 6 -38.50 53.10 4.64
CA ARG A 6 -38.91 54.39 5.20
C ARG A 6 -37.81 55.43 4.99
N THR A 7 -38.07 56.35 4.08
CA THR A 7 -37.40 57.65 3.99
C THR A 7 -38.04 58.56 5.03
N PHE A 8 -37.26 59.07 5.99
CA PHE A 8 -37.70 60.18 6.84
C PHE A 8 -36.88 61.41 6.45
N CYS A 9 -37.56 62.34 5.81
CA CYS A 9 -37.05 63.66 5.48
C CYS A 9 -37.56 64.60 6.59
N LEU A 10 -36.66 65.25 7.33
CA LEU A 10 -37.02 66.41 8.12
C LEU A 10 -36.27 67.63 7.60
N SER A 11 -37.11 68.60 7.26
CA SER A 11 -36.87 69.91 6.67
C SER A 11 -36.41 70.92 7.72
N GLN A 12 -35.90 72.05 7.20
CA GLN A 12 -35.75 73.39 7.80
C GLN A 12 -34.44 73.62 8.56
N SER A 13 -33.43 74.30 8.01
CA SER A 13 -33.32 75.70 7.54
C SER A 13 -33.40 76.73 8.67
N TYR A 14 -32.24 77.27 9.10
CA TYR A 14 -31.88 78.71 9.10
C TYR A 14 -30.63 79.00 9.97
N ALA A 15 -29.83 79.96 9.48
CA ALA A 15 -28.96 80.90 10.20
C ALA A 15 -27.48 80.56 10.55
N LYS A 16 -26.62 81.14 9.71
CA LYS A 16 -25.46 82.02 10.03
C LYS A 16 -24.25 81.45 10.77
N GLU A 17 -23.32 80.97 9.94
CA GLU A 17 -21.87 81.27 9.90
C GLU A 17 -21.24 81.96 11.13
N HIS A 18 -20.43 81.20 11.88
CA HIS A 18 -19.24 81.71 12.55
C HIS A 18 -18.03 80.93 12.03
N CYS A 19 -17.15 81.67 11.36
CA CYS A 19 -15.88 81.21 10.82
C CYS A 19 -14.94 80.86 11.98
N PHE A 20 -14.75 79.57 12.22
CA PHE A 20 -13.64 79.05 13.02
C PHE A 20 -12.83 78.17 12.09
N THR A 21 -11.68 78.66 11.62
CA THR A 21 -10.72 77.87 10.86
C THR A 21 -9.85 77.10 11.85
N PRO A 22 -10.06 75.79 12.06
CA PRO A 22 -9.04 74.99 12.72
C PRO A 22 -7.80 74.97 11.83
N SER A 23 -6.68 75.50 12.32
CA SER A 23 -5.37 75.27 11.71
C SER A 23 -5.10 73.76 11.76
N ILE A 24 -5.29 73.09 10.63
CA ILE A 24 -5.04 71.65 10.49
C ILE A 24 -3.54 71.41 10.68
N MET A 25 -3.19 70.92 11.87
CA MET A 25 -1.85 70.42 12.17
C MET A 25 -1.56 69.27 11.20
N LYS A 26 -0.69 69.51 10.22
CA LYS A 26 -0.35 68.57 9.15
C LYS A 26 0.54 67.47 9.74
N VAL A 27 -0.08 66.37 10.19
CA VAL A 27 0.66 65.17 10.60
C VAL A 27 1.49 64.70 9.40
N PRO A 28 2.83 64.59 9.51
CA PRO A 28 3.64 64.10 8.41
C PRO A 28 3.21 62.67 8.10
N ARG A 29 2.61 62.47 6.92
CA ARG A 29 2.32 61.13 6.40
C ARG A 29 3.66 60.46 6.20
N ARG A 30 3.93 59.38 6.96
CA ARG A 30 5.06 58.50 6.66
C ARG A 30 4.91 58.06 5.21
N PRO A 31 5.95 58.18 4.37
CA PRO A 31 5.86 57.70 2.99
C PRO A 31 5.50 56.21 3.05
N THR A 32 4.36 55.85 2.47
CA THR A 32 4.02 54.46 2.23
C THR A 32 5.00 53.96 1.19
N ALA A 33 5.99 53.17 1.60
CA ALA A 33 6.86 52.46 0.69
C ALA A 33 5.97 51.49 -0.11
N GLY A 34 5.70 51.84 -1.38
CA GLY A 34 5.00 50.95 -2.30
C GLY A 34 5.98 49.90 -2.80
N PHE A 35 5.55 48.62 -2.80
CA PHE A 35 6.32 47.53 -3.38
C PHE A 35 6.57 47.82 -4.86
N SER A 36 7.83 47.81 -5.28
CA SER A 36 8.15 47.93 -6.71
C SER A 36 7.82 46.63 -7.44
N LEU A 37 7.46 46.74 -8.71
CA LEU A 37 7.16 45.59 -9.56
C LEU A 37 8.36 44.63 -9.65
N ILE A 38 9.58 45.16 -9.57
CA ILE A 38 10.82 44.37 -9.62
C ILE A 38 11.09 43.59 -8.32
N GLU A 39 10.77 44.16 -7.15
CA GLU A 39 10.87 43.43 -5.87
C GLU A 39 9.91 42.25 -5.86
N LEU A 40 8.68 42.42 -6.36
CA LEU A 40 7.73 41.30 -6.46
C LEU A 40 8.17 40.27 -7.51
N LEU A 41 8.66 40.73 -8.67
CA LEU A 41 9.07 39.85 -9.78
C LEU A 41 10.28 38.98 -9.42
N THR A 42 11.26 39.53 -8.69
CA THR A 42 12.44 38.77 -8.25
C THR A 42 12.07 37.72 -7.21
N VAL A 43 11.13 38.01 -6.30
CA VAL A 43 10.68 37.04 -5.29
C VAL A 43 9.97 35.85 -5.94
N ILE A 44 9.04 36.09 -6.86
CA ILE A 44 8.37 34.97 -7.55
C ILE A 44 9.35 34.18 -8.42
N ALA A 45 10.37 34.84 -9.00
CA ALA A 45 11.41 34.17 -9.76
C ALA A 45 12.23 33.22 -8.88
N ILE A 46 12.66 33.68 -7.69
CA ILE A 46 13.41 32.84 -6.74
C ILE A 46 12.53 31.72 -6.17
N LEU A 47 11.28 32.01 -5.79
CA LEU A 47 10.32 30.97 -5.35
C LEU A 47 10.08 29.93 -6.43
N GLY A 48 9.98 30.34 -7.69
CA GLY A 48 9.85 29.45 -8.84
C GLY A 48 11.06 28.52 -9.01
N ILE A 49 12.29 29.05 -8.90
CA ILE A 49 13.52 28.26 -8.97
C ILE A 49 13.59 27.24 -7.82
N LEU A 50 13.30 27.67 -6.60
CA LEU A 50 13.30 26.79 -5.43
C LEU A 50 12.24 25.70 -5.56
N ALA A 51 11.01 26.05 -5.94
CA ALA A 51 9.93 25.09 -6.14
C ALA A 51 10.26 24.07 -7.25
N ALA A 52 10.87 24.51 -8.36
CA ALA A 52 11.25 23.63 -9.47
C ALA A 52 12.23 22.52 -9.05
N ILE A 53 13.13 22.80 -8.10
CA ILE A 53 14.06 21.80 -7.55
C ILE A 53 13.36 20.90 -6.52
N ILE A 54 12.47 21.46 -5.71
CA ILE A 54 11.81 20.73 -4.60
C ILE A 54 10.78 19.72 -5.12
N ILE A 55 9.93 20.08 -6.09
CA ILE A 55 8.84 19.22 -6.59
C ILE A 55 9.30 17.80 -6.98
N PRO A 56 10.33 17.60 -7.82
CA PRO A 56 10.75 16.24 -8.21
C PRO A 56 11.39 15.46 -7.06
N THR A 57 12.05 16.15 -6.13
CA THR A 57 12.68 15.49 -4.97
C THR A 57 11.65 15.00 -3.95
N VAL A 58 10.57 15.75 -3.74
CA VAL A 58 9.48 15.38 -2.83
C VAL A 58 8.75 14.12 -3.32
N GLY A 59 8.56 13.96 -4.62
CA GLY A 59 7.96 12.75 -5.20
C GLY A 59 8.73 11.48 -4.85
N LYS A 60 10.05 11.49 -5.08
CA LYS A 60 10.94 10.35 -4.74
C LYS A 60 11.01 10.08 -3.24
N ALA A 61 11.00 11.14 -2.42
CA ALA A 61 10.98 11.00 -0.97
C ALA A 61 9.69 10.34 -0.46
N ARG A 62 8.53 10.74 -1.02
CA ARG A 62 7.23 10.12 -0.70
C ARG A 62 7.20 8.65 -1.09
N GLU A 63 7.72 8.31 -2.27
CA GLU A 63 7.79 6.93 -2.73
C GLU A 63 8.64 6.07 -1.82
N THR A 64 9.84 6.55 -1.45
CA THR A 64 10.73 5.86 -0.52
C THR A 64 10.09 5.67 0.86
N ALA A 65 9.39 6.70 1.37
CA ALA A 65 8.66 6.61 2.63
C ALA A 65 7.53 5.57 2.57
N GLN A 66 6.79 5.51 1.46
CA GLN A 66 5.74 4.52 1.30
C GLN A 66 6.29 3.09 1.18
N ARG A 67 7.43 2.90 0.49
CA ARG A 67 8.13 1.60 0.47
C ARG A 67 8.54 1.15 1.87
N ALA A 68 8.98 2.07 2.73
CA ALA A 68 9.30 1.75 4.13
C ALA A 68 8.06 1.34 4.94
N VAL A 69 6.89 1.93 4.67
CA VAL A 69 5.61 1.51 5.25
C VAL A 69 5.26 0.10 4.78
N ASP A 70 5.34 -0.18 3.48
CA ASP A 70 5.02 -1.50 2.93
C ASP A 70 5.96 -2.59 3.47
N ALA A 71 7.24 -2.27 3.69
CA ALA A 71 8.18 -3.17 4.34
C ALA A 71 7.78 -3.49 5.79
N ASN A 72 7.17 -2.54 6.50
CA ASN A 72 6.62 -2.77 7.83
C ASN A 72 5.34 -3.60 7.77
N ASN A 73 4.44 -3.33 6.82
CA ASN A 73 3.21 -4.12 6.61
C ASN A 73 3.55 -5.59 6.32
N LEU A 74 4.53 -5.86 5.46
CA LEU A 74 5.02 -7.22 5.20
C LEU A 74 5.63 -7.87 6.44
N ARG A 75 6.32 -7.10 7.28
CA ARG A 75 6.84 -7.61 8.55
C ARG A 75 5.72 -7.96 9.52
N GLU A 76 4.65 -7.16 9.56
CA GLU A 76 3.45 -7.46 10.35
C GLU A 76 2.74 -8.72 9.86
N LEU A 77 2.60 -8.87 8.55
CA LEU A 77 2.10 -10.11 7.93
C LEU A 77 2.94 -11.33 8.35
N GLY A 78 4.27 -11.19 8.29
CA GLY A 78 5.19 -12.23 8.73
C GLY A 78 5.02 -12.59 10.21
N LYS A 79 4.90 -11.58 11.08
CA LYS A 79 4.64 -11.79 12.51
C LYS A 79 3.33 -12.53 12.76
N ALA A 80 2.25 -12.17 12.08
CA ALA A 80 0.98 -12.86 12.25
C ALA A 80 1.01 -14.31 11.76
N ALA A 81 1.76 -14.60 10.70
CA ALA A 81 1.99 -15.97 10.28
C ALA A 81 2.78 -16.78 11.32
N LEU A 82 3.73 -16.17 12.02
CA LEU A 82 4.44 -16.80 13.14
C LEU A 82 3.52 -17.00 14.36
N ILE A 83 2.66 -16.03 14.68
CA ILE A 83 1.64 -16.17 15.74
C ILE A 83 0.69 -17.32 15.43
N TYR A 84 0.20 -17.41 14.18
CA TYR A 84 -0.59 -18.55 13.72
C TYR A 84 0.16 -19.86 13.94
N ALA A 85 1.43 -19.94 13.54
CA ALA A 85 2.21 -21.16 13.63
C ALA A 85 2.41 -21.63 15.08
N ALA A 86 2.56 -20.69 16.03
CA ALA A 86 2.68 -20.99 17.45
C ALA A 86 1.47 -21.78 18.00
N ASP A 87 0.27 -21.45 17.52
CA ASP A 87 -0.97 -22.13 17.92
C ASP A 87 -1.30 -23.36 17.05
N ASN A 88 -0.60 -23.54 15.90
CA ASN A 88 -0.90 -24.55 14.89
C ASN A 88 0.26 -25.53 14.63
N ARG A 89 0.91 -26.02 15.69
CA ARG A 89 1.97 -27.05 15.63
C ARG A 89 3.13 -26.66 14.69
N ASP A 90 3.57 -25.41 14.78
CA ASP A 90 4.67 -24.85 13.99
C ASP A 90 4.41 -24.83 12.47
N ALA A 91 3.16 -25.02 12.05
CA ALA A 91 2.76 -24.96 10.65
C ALA A 91 2.10 -23.62 10.34
N LEU A 92 2.56 -22.99 9.26
CA LEU A 92 1.93 -21.79 8.72
C LEU A 92 0.63 -22.14 8.00
N PRO A 93 -0.24 -21.13 7.74
CA PRO A 93 -1.53 -21.36 7.10
C PRO A 93 -1.40 -22.15 5.80
N ASN A 94 -2.24 -23.18 5.67
CA ASN A 94 -2.30 -24.02 4.49
C ASN A 94 -3.76 -24.28 4.07
N PRO A 95 -4.30 -23.48 3.14
CA PRO A 95 -5.67 -23.63 2.65
C PRO A 95 -5.90 -24.93 1.85
N GLN A 96 -4.87 -25.73 1.55
CA GLN A 96 -5.03 -27.07 0.95
C GLN A 96 -5.56 -28.11 1.96
N GLN A 97 -5.52 -27.84 3.27
CA GLN A 97 -5.97 -28.80 4.29
C GLN A 97 -7.49 -29.00 4.27
N THR A 98 -7.93 -30.25 4.38
CA THR A 98 -9.31 -30.71 4.13
C THR A 98 -10.38 -30.06 5.04
N SER A 99 -10.00 -29.59 6.23
CA SER A 99 -10.91 -28.83 7.11
C SER A 99 -10.82 -27.35 6.77
N ARG A 100 -11.76 -26.85 5.94
CA ARG A 100 -11.89 -25.42 5.65
C ARG A 100 -12.03 -24.63 6.96
N GLN A 101 -10.97 -23.93 7.36
CA GLN A 101 -10.97 -23.12 8.59
C GLN A 101 -11.76 -21.80 8.44
N VAL A 102 -12.00 -21.39 7.19
CA VAL A 102 -12.71 -20.18 6.79
C VAL A 102 -13.51 -20.48 5.50
N SER A 103 -14.70 -19.90 5.37
CA SER A 103 -15.58 -20.03 4.19
C SER A 103 -15.69 -18.69 3.44
N GLY A 104 -16.34 -18.65 2.28
CA GLY A 104 -16.60 -17.40 1.54
C GLY A 104 -15.81 -17.21 0.24
N SER A 105 -14.79 -18.02 -0.03
CA SER A 105 -14.12 -18.06 -1.35
C SER A 105 -13.58 -19.46 -1.65
N ASN A 106 -13.63 -19.89 -2.91
CA ASN A 106 -13.03 -21.14 -3.37
C ASN A 106 -11.53 -21.03 -3.65
N GLU A 107 -11.01 -19.82 -3.74
CA GLU A 107 -9.59 -19.59 -4.00
C GLU A 107 -8.79 -19.71 -2.71
N ARG A 108 -7.66 -20.40 -2.80
CA ARG A 108 -6.76 -20.66 -1.67
C ARG A 108 -6.09 -19.38 -1.18
N TYR A 109 -5.82 -18.46 -2.09
CA TYR A 109 -5.24 -17.15 -1.78
C TYR A 109 -6.05 -16.38 -0.72
N TRP A 110 -7.35 -16.17 -0.95
CA TRP A 110 -8.20 -15.47 0.01
C TRP A 110 -8.38 -16.24 1.33
N GLN A 111 -8.46 -17.57 1.26
CA GLN A 111 -8.55 -18.40 2.46
C GLN A 111 -7.30 -18.28 3.34
N TRP A 112 -6.11 -18.10 2.76
CA TRP A 112 -4.87 -17.92 3.50
C TRP A 112 -4.92 -16.66 4.38
N PHE A 113 -5.38 -15.53 3.83
CA PHE A 113 -5.59 -14.31 4.61
C PHE A 113 -6.69 -14.47 5.66
N GLY A 114 -7.78 -15.16 5.33
CA GLY A 114 -8.84 -15.45 6.30
C GLY A 114 -8.34 -16.27 7.50
N GLN A 115 -7.44 -17.24 7.27
CA GLN A 115 -6.81 -18.02 8.34
C GLN A 115 -5.95 -17.14 9.24
N LEU A 116 -5.21 -16.18 8.67
CA LEU A 116 -4.46 -15.18 9.46
C LEU A 116 -5.36 -14.19 10.18
N ALA A 117 -6.47 -13.75 9.58
CA ALA A 117 -7.40 -12.86 10.25
C ALA A 117 -8.03 -13.52 11.47
N ARG A 118 -8.33 -14.82 11.37
CA ARG A 118 -8.94 -15.60 12.46
C ARG A 118 -7.98 -15.86 13.63
N TYR A 119 -6.75 -16.29 13.34
CA TYR A 119 -5.82 -16.77 14.37
C TYR A 119 -4.56 -15.91 14.53
N GLY A 120 -4.14 -15.21 13.47
CA GLY A 120 -3.01 -14.29 13.48
C GLY A 120 -3.37 -12.84 13.85
N GLY A 121 -4.66 -12.53 14.03
CA GLY A 121 -5.13 -11.23 14.50
C GLY A 121 -5.09 -10.08 13.50
N ILE A 122 -4.81 -10.35 12.22
CA ILE A 122 -4.82 -9.34 11.15
C ILE A 122 -6.15 -9.36 10.42
N ASN A 123 -7.15 -8.65 10.97
CA ASN A 123 -8.44 -8.48 10.28
C ASN A 123 -8.54 -7.19 9.46
N ASP A 124 -7.46 -6.39 9.40
CA ASP A 124 -7.37 -5.13 8.66
C ASP A 124 -6.76 -5.36 7.26
N PRO A 125 -7.52 -5.14 6.17
CA PRO A 125 -7.05 -5.34 4.80
C PRO A 125 -6.09 -4.25 4.31
N THR A 126 -5.98 -3.11 5.00
CA THR A 126 -5.04 -2.03 4.59
C THR A 126 -3.58 -2.46 4.63
N LEU A 127 -3.25 -3.48 5.43
CA LEU A 127 -1.91 -4.08 5.49
C LEU A 127 -1.57 -4.92 4.26
N LEU A 128 -2.57 -5.29 3.46
CA LEU A 128 -2.40 -6.13 2.26
C LEU A 128 -2.22 -5.31 0.98
N VAL A 129 -2.35 -3.98 1.08
CA VAL A 129 -2.34 -3.06 -0.06
C VAL A 129 -1.30 -1.97 0.15
N SER A 130 -0.44 -1.76 -0.85
CA SER A 130 0.49 -0.63 -0.88
C SER A 130 -0.19 0.60 -1.45
N LYS A 131 0.12 1.79 -0.90
CA LYS A 131 -0.38 3.05 -1.49
C LYS A 131 0.31 3.44 -2.80
N LEU A 132 1.40 2.76 -3.16
CA LEU A 132 2.05 2.92 -4.47
C LEU A 132 1.42 2.01 -5.53
N ASP A 133 0.58 1.07 -5.10
CA ASP A 133 -0.12 0.17 -5.98
C ASP A 133 -1.25 0.91 -6.70
N THR A 134 -1.19 0.94 -8.04
CA THR A 134 -2.26 1.49 -8.88
C THR A 134 -3.30 0.45 -9.27
N ALA A 135 -2.98 -0.84 -9.19
CA ALA A 135 -3.87 -1.91 -9.61
C ALA A 135 -4.93 -2.23 -8.55
N VAL A 136 -4.81 -1.63 -7.36
CA VAL A 136 -5.77 -1.73 -6.28
C VAL A 136 -6.42 -0.37 -6.07
N ASP A 137 -7.76 -0.32 -6.12
CA ASP A 137 -8.50 0.88 -5.79
C ASP A 137 -8.44 1.14 -4.28
N GLN A 138 -7.65 2.14 -3.88
CA GLN A 138 -7.46 2.54 -2.48
C GLN A 138 -8.69 3.22 -1.88
N THR A 139 -9.65 3.66 -2.69
CA THR A 139 -10.86 4.36 -2.22
C THR A 139 -12.01 3.42 -1.87
N ALA A 140 -11.94 2.18 -2.35
CA ALA A 140 -12.95 1.15 -2.15
C ALA A 140 -12.42 -0.04 -1.31
N LEU A 141 -11.47 0.20 -0.41
CA LEU A 141 -10.96 -0.87 0.45
C LEU A 141 -12.03 -1.31 1.47
N PRO A 142 -12.24 -2.62 1.63
CA PRO A 142 -13.16 -3.15 2.63
C PRO A 142 -12.68 -2.81 4.04
N LEU A 143 -13.60 -2.79 5.01
CA LEU A 143 -13.24 -2.51 6.40
C LEU A 143 -12.58 -3.71 7.10
N LEU A 144 -12.95 -4.93 6.71
CA LEU A 144 -12.57 -6.16 7.40
C LEU A 144 -12.28 -7.30 6.40
N VAL A 145 -11.41 -8.24 6.79
CA VAL A 145 -11.13 -9.48 6.04
C VAL A 145 -12.20 -10.54 6.30
N LEU A 146 -12.63 -10.68 7.56
CA LEU A 146 -13.67 -11.60 8.02
C LEU A 146 -14.94 -10.83 8.38
N ASP A 147 -16.08 -11.41 8.02
CA ASP A 147 -17.41 -10.95 8.43
C ASP A 147 -17.51 -11.00 9.97
N PRO A 148 -17.91 -9.91 10.65
CA PRO A 148 -18.12 -9.90 12.09
C PRO A 148 -19.31 -10.74 12.54
N ALA A 149 -20.18 -11.19 11.62
CA ALA A 149 -21.27 -12.09 11.92
C ALA A 149 -20.74 -13.42 12.49
N VAL A 150 -21.41 -13.92 13.53
CA VAL A 150 -21.03 -15.17 14.19
C VAL A 150 -21.40 -16.35 13.28
N SER A 151 -20.44 -16.82 12.48
CA SER A 151 -20.56 -18.01 11.62
C SER A 151 -19.48 -19.05 11.96
N THR A 152 -19.82 -20.34 11.80
CA THR A 152 -18.89 -21.45 12.07
C THR A 152 -18.83 -22.39 10.86
N PRO A 153 -17.72 -22.43 10.09
CA PRO A 153 -16.53 -21.58 10.20
C PRO A 153 -16.82 -20.11 9.84
N PRO A 154 -15.99 -19.15 10.29
CA PRO A 154 -16.13 -17.74 9.94
C PRO A 154 -16.05 -17.55 8.42
N THR A 155 -16.74 -16.54 7.92
CA THR A 155 -16.87 -16.22 6.50
C THR A 155 -15.99 -15.03 6.13
N LEU A 156 -15.30 -15.13 4.99
CA LEU A 156 -14.64 -13.99 4.36
C LEU A 156 -15.69 -12.96 3.95
N GLU A 157 -15.33 -11.69 4.08
CA GLU A 157 -16.17 -10.60 3.59
C GLU A 157 -16.20 -10.61 2.04
N THR A 158 -17.36 -10.37 1.45
CA THR A 158 -17.59 -10.39 0.00
C THR A 158 -16.78 -9.30 -0.73
N GLU A 159 -16.84 -8.05 -0.27
CA GLU A 159 -16.02 -6.90 -0.71
C GLU A 159 -14.54 -7.26 -0.70
N PHE A 160 -14.06 -7.93 0.35
CA PHE A 160 -12.66 -8.39 0.42
C PHE A 160 -12.30 -9.38 -0.69
N THR A 161 -13.14 -10.38 -0.92
CA THR A 161 -12.91 -11.33 -2.02
C THR A 161 -13.11 -10.70 -3.41
N SER A 162 -13.85 -9.60 -3.50
CA SER A 162 -14.11 -8.87 -4.74
C SER A 162 -13.07 -7.80 -5.07
N LEU A 163 -12.11 -7.55 -4.17
CA LEU A 163 -11.01 -6.59 -4.37
C LEU A 163 -10.15 -6.93 -5.61
N GLY A 164 -10.22 -8.18 -6.09
CA GLY A 164 -9.55 -8.65 -7.29
C GLY A 164 -8.10 -9.04 -7.04
N THR A 165 -7.28 -8.13 -6.53
CA THR A 165 -5.86 -8.40 -6.21
C THR A 165 -5.42 -7.68 -4.94
N THR A 166 -4.34 -8.16 -4.33
CA THR A 166 -3.63 -7.43 -3.27
C THR A 166 -2.19 -7.19 -3.71
N SER A 167 -1.46 -6.31 -3.02
CA SER A 167 -0.09 -5.95 -3.40
C SER A 167 0.93 -7.06 -3.13
N PHE A 168 0.54 -8.13 -2.42
CA PHE A 168 1.47 -9.16 -1.96
C PHE A 168 1.01 -10.58 -2.33
N ASN A 169 1.99 -11.37 -2.73
CA ASN A 169 1.89 -12.82 -2.88
C ASN A 169 2.46 -13.50 -1.64
N VAL A 170 1.97 -14.71 -1.36
CA VAL A 170 2.24 -15.42 -0.11
C VAL A 170 2.56 -16.89 -0.37
N VAL A 171 3.34 -17.48 0.53
CA VAL A 171 3.73 -18.89 0.45
C VAL A 171 2.98 -19.66 1.53
N ALA A 172 2.15 -20.61 1.11
CA ALA A 172 1.38 -21.49 1.97
C ALA A 172 2.12 -22.79 2.28
N GLY A 173 1.82 -23.39 3.44
CA GLY A 173 2.32 -24.71 3.82
C GLY A 173 3.77 -24.75 4.33
N LEU A 174 4.35 -23.58 4.65
CA LEU A 174 5.64 -23.49 5.34
C LEU A 174 5.53 -23.98 6.80
N ARG A 175 6.68 -24.31 7.39
CA ARG A 175 6.80 -24.70 8.80
C ARG A 175 7.93 -23.90 9.44
N LEU A 176 7.88 -23.67 10.75
CA LEU A 176 8.97 -23.00 11.47
C LEU A 176 10.29 -23.79 11.44
N SER A 177 10.24 -25.09 11.14
CA SER A 177 11.41 -25.94 10.92
C SER A 177 12.09 -25.73 9.55
N ASP A 178 11.44 -25.05 8.60
CA ASP A 178 12.05 -24.71 7.32
C ASP A 178 13.15 -23.65 7.52
N LYS A 179 13.99 -23.44 6.49
CA LYS A 179 15.10 -22.48 6.57
C LYS A 179 14.56 -21.07 6.83
N ALA A 180 15.21 -20.32 7.72
CA ALA A 180 14.85 -18.92 7.98
C ALA A 180 14.95 -18.02 6.73
N THR A 181 15.78 -18.39 5.74
CA THR A 181 15.94 -17.71 4.46
C THR A 181 14.87 -18.09 3.43
N THR A 182 13.85 -18.88 3.80
CA THR A 182 12.74 -19.22 2.90
C THR A 182 11.81 -18.02 2.76
N PRO A 183 11.48 -17.59 1.52
CA PRO A 183 10.49 -16.53 1.29
C PRO A 183 9.12 -16.92 1.85
N LEU A 184 8.51 -16.01 2.59
CA LEU A 184 7.17 -16.17 3.18
C LEU A 184 6.11 -15.38 2.40
N ALA A 185 6.40 -14.12 2.10
CA ALA A 185 5.55 -13.27 1.28
C ALA A 185 6.42 -12.27 0.51
N PHE A 186 5.92 -11.78 -0.61
CA PHE A 186 6.64 -10.88 -1.49
C PHE A 186 5.69 -10.00 -2.28
N THR A 187 6.17 -8.86 -2.78
CA THR A 187 5.34 -7.99 -3.62
C THR A 187 5.05 -8.62 -4.99
N ARG A 188 3.82 -8.46 -5.46
CA ARG A 188 3.36 -8.97 -6.76
C ARG A 188 4.19 -8.45 -7.93
N GLY A 189 4.08 -9.14 -9.06
CA GLY A 189 4.76 -8.78 -10.31
C GLY A 189 6.13 -9.44 -10.48
N LEU A 190 6.50 -10.38 -9.62
CA LEU A 190 7.76 -11.12 -9.78
C LEU A 190 7.62 -12.16 -10.89
N SER A 191 8.50 -12.11 -11.89
CA SER A 191 8.58 -13.10 -12.97
C SER A 191 9.48 -14.28 -12.61
N THR A 192 9.39 -15.38 -13.37
CA THR A 192 10.25 -16.56 -13.21
C THR A 192 11.73 -16.31 -13.46
N ASP A 193 12.05 -15.21 -14.15
CA ASP A 193 13.41 -14.81 -14.48
C ASP A 193 14.08 -14.02 -13.34
N GLY A 194 13.32 -13.68 -12.30
CA GLY A 194 13.82 -12.99 -11.12
C GLY A 194 13.77 -11.46 -11.19
N THR A 195 13.14 -10.92 -12.22
CA THR A 195 12.87 -9.49 -12.35
C THR A 195 11.41 -9.19 -12.03
N TRP A 196 11.13 -7.96 -11.59
CA TRP A 196 9.75 -7.48 -11.47
C TRP A 196 9.28 -6.95 -12.82
N SER A 197 8.05 -7.31 -13.18
CA SER A 197 7.41 -6.88 -14.42
C SER A 197 7.18 -5.37 -14.42
N GLU A 198 7.32 -4.81 -15.62
CA GLU A 198 6.85 -3.46 -15.93
C GLU A 198 5.36 -3.29 -15.63
N ALA A 199 4.88 -2.05 -15.80
CA ALA A 199 3.47 -1.79 -15.96
C ALA A 199 2.82 -2.82 -16.91
N GLY A 200 1.82 -3.56 -16.41
CA GLY A 200 1.10 -4.55 -17.21
C GLY A 200 0.37 -3.91 -18.39
N ALA A 201 -0.49 -4.67 -19.08
CA ALA A 201 -1.19 -4.19 -20.27
C ALA A 201 -2.09 -2.95 -20.01
N SER A 202 -2.44 -2.70 -18.75
CA SER A 202 -3.18 -1.56 -18.24
C SER A 202 -2.72 -1.20 -16.82
N GLU A 203 -3.07 0.00 -16.34
CA GLU A 203 -2.75 0.47 -14.98
C GLU A 203 -3.36 -0.43 -13.87
N ASP A 204 -4.46 -1.11 -14.21
CA ASP A 204 -5.22 -2.02 -13.35
C ASP A 204 -4.81 -3.50 -13.47
N ASP A 205 -3.74 -3.81 -14.20
CA ASP A 205 -3.32 -5.21 -14.42
C ASP A 205 -2.78 -5.83 -13.12
N PRO A 206 -3.35 -6.96 -12.64
CA PRO A 206 -2.86 -7.65 -11.44
C PRO A 206 -1.42 -8.16 -11.60
N ASN A 207 -0.95 -8.40 -12.83
CA ASN A 207 0.38 -8.92 -13.11
C ASN A 207 1.48 -7.86 -13.08
N ARG A 208 1.10 -6.58 -12.96
CA ARG A 208 2.03 -5.46 -12.82
C ARG A 208 2.84 -5.55 -11.51
N GLY A 209 4.10 -5.11 -11.51
CA GLY A 209 4.84 -4.90 -10.27
C GLY A 209 4.29 -3.75 -9.45
N VAL A 210 4.18 -3.92 -8.12
CA VAL A 210 3.75 -2.84 -7.19
C VAL A 210 4.59 -1.57 -7.37
N TYR A 211 5.89 -1.74 -7.61
CA TYR A 211 6.85 -0.65 -7.83
C TYR A 211 7.39 -0.63 -9.27
N GLY A 212 6.67 -1.26 -10.21
CA GLY A 212 7.13 -1.52 -11.58
C GLY A 212 8.46 -2.27 -11.60
N GLU A 213 9.35 -1.88 -12.52
CA GLU A 213 10.69 -2.47 -12.66
C GLU A 213 11.65 -2.15 -11.51
N THR A 214 11.29 -1.21 -10.62
CA THR A 214 12.24 -0.79 -9.56
C THR A 214 12.59 -1.94 -8.64
N GLY A 215 11.69 -2.93 -8.51
CA GLY A 215 11.89 -4.12 -7.71
C GLY A 215 10.71 -4.44 -6.80
N GLY A 216 11.01 -5.16 -5.72
CA GLY A 216 10.01 -5.62 -4.78
C GLY A 216 10.56 -5.98 -3.41
N HIS A 217 9.66 -6.06 -2.44
CA HIS A 217 10.01 -6.52 -1.10
C HIS A 217 9.77 -8.02 -0.97
N ILE A 218 10.65 -8.70 -0.24
CA ILE A 218 10.48 -10.09 0.18
C ILE A 218 10.62 -10.16 1.69
N VAL A 219 9.63 -10.73 2.37
CA VAL A 219 9.73 -11.15 3.76
C VAL A 219 10.07 -12.62 3.82
N PHE A 220 11.02 -12.95 4.68
CA PHE A 220 11.46 -14.32 4.89
C PHE A 220 10.89 -14.88 6.19
N LEU A 221 10.94 -16.20 6.33
CA LEU A 221 10.48 -16.90 7.53
C LEU A 221 11.22 -16.42 8.80
N GLY A 222 12.47 -15.99 8.67
CA GLY A 222 13.25 -15.36 9.75
C GLY A 222 12.78 -13.96 10.18
N GLY A 223 11.78 -13.37 9.50
CA GLY A 223 11.21 -12.06 9.81
C GLY A 223 11.98 -10.86 9.24
N ASN A 224 13.10 -11.10 8.55
CA ASN A 224 13.78 -10.06 7.77
C ASN A 224 12.95 -9.72 6.52
N VAL A 225 12.93 -8.43 6.19
CA VAL A 225 12.32 -7.91 4.97
C VAL A 225 13.40 -7.16 4.22
N GLU A 226 13.56 -7.49 2.95
CA GLU A 226 14.58 -6.89 2.08
C GLU A 226 13.95 -6.45 0.76
N PHE A 227 14.45 -5.35 0.21
CA PHE A 227 14.06 -4.84 -1.10
C PHE A 227 15.08 -5.31 -2.14
N TYR A 228 14.59 -5.96 -3.19
CA TYR A 228 15.39 -6.45 -4.30
C TYR A 228 14.99 -5.72 -5.57
N SER A 229 15.96 -5.16 -6.30
CA SER A 229 15.73 -4.70 -7.68
C SER A 229 15.60 -5.89 -8.65
N SER A 230 16.31 -6.98 -8.34
CA SER A 230 16.24 -8.28 -9.01
C SER A 230 16.65 -9.35 -8.00
N ILE A 231 16.09 -10.55 -8.12
CA ILE A 231 16.50 -11.71 -7.31
C ILE A 231 17.54 -12.59 -8.01
N GLU A 232 18.10 -12.15 -9.14
CA GLU A 232 19.16 -12.86 -9.85
C GLU A 232 20.30 -13.24 -8.89
N ASN A 233 20.49 -14.55 -8.69
CA ASN A 233 21.48 -15.14 -7.78
C ASN A 233 21.44 -14.62 -6.33
N SER A 234 20.35 -13.96 -5.91
CA SER A 234 20.22 -13.36 -4.58
C SER A 234 19.54 -14.30 -3.60
N LEU A 235 18.67 -15.19 -4.10
CA LEU A 235 18.00 -16.20 -3.28
C LEU A 235 18.77 -17.51 -3.28
N ILE A 236 18.62 -18.27 -2.19
CA ILE A 236 19.18 -19.61 -2.06
C ILE A 236 18.08 -20.63 -2.33
N SER A 237 18.32 -21.51 -3.29
CA SER A 237 17.43 -22.60 -3.63
C SER A 237 17.29 -23.59 -2.47
N ASN A 238 16.28 -24.45 -2.56
CA ASN A 238 16.12 -25.61 -1.69
C ASN A 238 17.31 -26.59 -1.74
N THR A 239 18.11 -26.58 -2.81
CA THR A 239 19.38 -27.33 -2.94
C THR A 239 20.61 -26.58 -2.41
N GLY A 240 20.46 -25.34 -1.95
CA GLY A 240 21.56 -24.54 -1.40
C GLY A 240 22.40 -23.77 -2.44
N ARG A 241 21.92 -23.69 -3.69
CA ARG A 241 22.57 -22.93 -4.77
C ARG A 241 21.90 -21.57 -4.97
N PRO A 242 22.61 -20.54 -5.44
CA PRO A 242 21.97 -19.31 -5.89
C PRO A 242 20.91 -19.59 -6.95
N THR A 243 19.77 -18.88 -6.88
CA THR A 243 18.69 -18.98 -7.86
C THR A 243 18.08 -17.62 -8.15
N SER A 244 17.66 -17.42 -9.40
CA SER A 244 16.83 -16.30 -9.85
C SER A 244 15.33 -16.59 -9.78
N ASN A 245 14.94 -17.82 -9.43
CA ASN A 245 13.53 -18.23 -9.43
C ASN A 245 13.03 -18.48 -8.01
N LEU A 246 12.05 -17.68 -7.57
CA LEU A 246 11.46 -17.80 -6.23
C LEU A 246 10.86 -19.18 -5.96
N ARG A 247 10.34 -19.87 -7.00
CA ARG A 247 9.79 -21.22 -6.87
C ARG A 247 10.84 -22.24 -6.44
N GLN A 248 12.12 -21.99 -6.71
CA GLN A 248 13.22 -22.84 -6.26
C GLN A 248 13.71 -22.49 -4.86
N ALA A 249 13.42 -21.27 -4.38
CA ALA A 249 13.80 -20.78 -3.04
C ALA A 249 12.89 -21.30 -1.92
N VAL A 250 11.76 -21.90 -2.26
CA VAL A 250 10.83 -22.53 -1.31
C VAL A 250 11.03 -24.06 -1.25
N PRO A 251 10.69 -24.71 -0.12
CA PRO A 251 10.81 -26.17 0.00
C PRO A 251 10.00 -26.91 -1.06
N ASN A 252 10.62 -27.88 -1.74
CA ASN A 252 9.96 -28.69 -2.78
C ASN A 252 9.11 -29.82 -2.19
N ARG A 253 8.13 -29.46 -1.37
CA ARG A 253 7.12 -30.39 -0.86
C ARG A 253 5.90 -30.29 -1.77
N THR A 254 5.72 -31.23 -2.70
CA THR A 254 4.67 -31.15 -3.74
C THR A 254 3.47 -32.06 -3.50
N ASN A 255 3.57 -33.02 -2.57
CA ASN A 255 2.55 -34.04 -2.37
C ASN A 255 1.89 -33.95 -0.98
N GLY A 256 0.57 -34.17 -0.94
CA GLY A 256 -0.21 -34.28 0.29
C GLY A 256 -0.59 -32.96 0.96
N THR A 257 -1.13 -33.04 2.18
CA THR A 257 -1.57 -31.88 3.00
C THR A 257 -0.41 -31.00 3.52
N GLY A 258 0.83 -31.37 3.25
CA GLY A 258 2.03 -30.61 3.56
C GLY A 258 2.68 -29.96 2.33
N ALA A 259 1.97 -29.87 1.21
CA ALA A 259 2.50 -29.24 0.01
C ALA A 259 2.73 -27.73 0.23
N VAL A 260 3.86 -27.24 -0.28
CA VAL A 260 4.19 -25.82 -0.30
C VAL A 260 3.73 -25.23 -1.63
N GLN A 261 2.94 -24.18 -1.55
CA GLN A 261 2.36 -23.52 -2.72
C GLN A 261 2.52 -22.01 -2.62
N ILE A 262 2.74 -21.38 -3.77
CA ILE A 262 2.83 -19.92 -3.87
C ILE A 262 1.48 -19.40 -4.36
N LEU A 263 0.84 -18.59 -3.53
CA LEU A 263 -0.50 -18.04 -3.74
C LEU A 263 -0.41 -16.57 -4.14
N GLY A 264 -1.16 -16.18 -5.17
CA GLY A 264 -1.15 -14.83 -5.73
C GLY A 264 -2.19 -14.67 -6.84
N GLN A 265 -2.56 -13.45 -7.19
CA GLN A 265 -3.52 -13.19 -8.27
C GLN A 265 -2.84 -12.92 -9.63
N ASP A 266 -1.50 -12.90 -9.66
CA ASP A 266 -0.65 -12.62 -10.82
C ASP A 266 -0.20 -13.88 -11.57
N SER A 267 -1.17 -14.70 -12.00
CA SER A 267 -0.87 -16.02 -12.59
C SER A 267 -0.07 -16.00 -13.90
N SER A 268 -0.09 -14.90 -14.66
CA SER A 268 0.60 -14.85 -15.97
C SER A 268 2.12 -14.77 -15.82
N ASN A 269 2.62 -14.28 -14.69
CA ASN A 269 4.04 -14.21 -14.37
C ASN A 269 4.64 -15.59 -14.02
N GLY A 270 3.80 -16.61 -13.83
CA GLY A 270 4.23 -18.00 -13.61
C GLY A 270 4.81 -18.33 -12.23
N VAL A 271 4.93 -17.33 -11.32
CA VAL A 271 5.45 -17.52 -9.96
C VAL A 271 4.36 -17.92 -8.97
N ALA A 272 3.19 -17.29 -9.02
CA ALA A 272 2.08 -17.49 -8.08
C ALA A 272 0.76 -17.73 -8.82
N SER A 273 -0.26 -18.27 -8.14
CA SER A 273 -1.63 -18.37 -8.67
C SER A 273 -2.65 -18.47 -7.54
N SER A 274 -3.92 -18.16 -7.80
CA SER A 274 -4.95 -18.05 -6.75
C SER A 274 -5.23 -19.39 -6.06
N ASN A 275 -4.97 -20.49 -6.77
CA ASN A 275 -5.10 -21.86 -6.30
C ASN A 275 -3.75 -22.55 -5.98
N GLY A 276 -2.64 -21.81 -6.08
CA GLY A 276 -1.31 -22.27 -5.71
C GLY A 276 -0.47 -22.78 -6.86
N THR A 277 0.71 -22.19 -6.99
CA THR A 277 1.77 -22.65 -7.89
C THR A 277 2.78 -23.48 -7.10
N ASN A 278 3.13 -24.66 -7.61
CA ASN A 278 4.07 -25.56 -6.94
C ASN A 278 5.51 -25.05 -6.98
N ALA A 279 6.24 -25.33 -5.90
CA ALA A 279 7.69 -25.20 -5.84
C ALA A 279 8.38 -25.99 -6.96
N LEU A 280 9.57 -25.54 -7.37
CA LEU A 280 10.43 -26.23 -8.31
C LEU A 280 11.61 -26.87 -7.56
N ALA A 281 12.12 -27.97 -8.10
CA ALA A 281 13.43 -28.46 -7.69
C ALA A 281 14.49 -27.40 -8.04
N GLY A 282 15.46 -27.20 -7.15
CA GLY A 282 16.60 -26.33 -7.43
C GLY A 282 17.40 -26.80 -8.66
N PRO A 283 18.21 -25.90 -9.24
CA PRO A 283 19.05 -26.20 -10.39
C PRO A 283 20.19 -27.16 -10.03
#